data_AF-A0A0T2MDK9-F1
#
_entry.id   AF-A0A0T2MDK9-F1
#
_cell.length_a   1.000
_cell.length_b   1.000
_cell.length_c   1.000
_cell.angle_alpha   90.00
_cell.angle_beta   90.00
_cell.angle_gamma   90.00
#
_symmetry.space_group_name_H-M   'P 1'
#
loop_
_entity.id
_entity.type
_entity.pdbx_description
1 polymer ?
#
loop_
_entity_poly.entity_id
_entity_poly.type
_entity_poly.pdbx_seq_one_letter_code
_entity_poly.pdbx_strand_id
1 'polypeptide(L)'
;MLLLAGVAAVAIGACASNRGSMPSPDYSGIPAGQSQQGLAELTARYKSNPKDKGIAIHYAAALRAVGQSQQAVSVLEISIGYHPQDVDIAVAYAKALTADGRFDQSLQVLDNVIRPEAPDWNALLVKGATLDQVGRNQEARAIYAQALVFAPGEASIEANMGLSYAMTNELPAAEQHLRRAVQMRGATSQIRQNLALIVGLQGRFEECRAIYAAELPPAQVESNMAYVRALLTQQNRWDMIEQG
;
A
#
# COMPACT_ATOMS: atom_id res chain seq x y z
N MET A 1 -21.64 3.20 -9.68
CA MET A 1 -20.20 2.77 -9.63
C MET A 1 -19.33 3.84 -8.95
N LEU A 2 -19.66 4.21 -7.71
CA LEU A 2 -18.83 5.09 -6.90
C LEU A 2 -17.91 4.22 -6.04
N LEU A 3 -16.61 4.34 -6.30
CA LEU A 3 -15.52 3.69 -5.58
C LEU A 3 -15.75 3.81 -4.06
N LEU A 4 -15.46 2.72 -3.35
CA LEU A 4 -15.08 2.69 -1.93
C LEU A 4 -13.81 3.55 -1.71
N ALA A 5 -13.88 4.84 -2.02
CA ALA A 5 -12.77 5.79 -1.95
C ALA A 5 -12.25 6.00 -0.51
N GLY A 6 -12.94 5.43 0.49
CA GLY A 6 -12.56 5.49 1.89
C GLY A 6 -11.85 4.25 2.45
N VAL A 7 -11.70 3.14 1.73
CA VAL A 7 -11.27 1.87 2.35
C VAL A 7 -9.82 1.46 2.04
N ALA A 8 -9.16 2.02 1.05
CA ALA A 8 -7.81 1.57 0.72
C ALA A 8 -6.89 2.75 0.39
N ALA A 9 -6.49 3.48 1.44
CA ALA A 9 -5.13 3.98 1.42
C ALA A 9 -4.23 2.74 1.40
N VAL A 10 -3.91 2.25 0.20
CA VAL A 10 -2.89 1.22 0.01
C VAL A 10 -1.58 1.89 0.40
N ALA A 11 -1.25 1.80 1.69
CA ALA A 11 0.04 2.22 2.18
C ALA A 11 1.05 1.25 1.59
N ILE A 12 1.67 1.63 0.47
CA ILE A 12 2.77 0.88 -0.11
C ILE A 12 3.95 1.02 0.84
N GLY A 13 4.02 0.09 1.81
CA GLY A 13 5.02 0.03 2.87
C GLY A 13 6.37 -0.51 2.39
N ALA A 14 7.17 -0.95 3.37
CA ALA A 14 8.40 -1.68 3.12
C ALA A 14 8.11 -3.01 2.47
N CYS A 15 8.57 -3.18 1.25
CA CYS A 15 8.56 -4.46 0.57
C CYS A 15 10.02 -4.83 0.32
N ALA A 16 10.36 -6.09 0.59
CA ALA A 16 11.64 -6.63 0.14
C ALA A 16 11.67 -6.63 -1.40
N SER A 17 12.79 -7.01 -2.01
CA SER A 17 12.86 -7.19 -3.45
C SER A 17 13.58 -8.51 -3.74
N ASN A 18 13.40 -9.07 -4.93
CA ASN A 18 14.17 -10.26 -5.33
C ASN A 18 15.63 -9.91 -5.70
N ARG A 19 15.96 -8.63 -5.78
CA ARG A 19 17.33 -8.14 -5.83
C ARG A 19 17.79 -7.89 -4.39
N GLY A 20 19.10 -7.95 -4.13
CA GLY A 20 19.68 -7.56 -2.83
C GLY A 20 19.56 -6.05 -2.52
N SER A 21 18.46 -5.42 -2.95
CA SER A 21 18.14 -4.00 -2.84
C SER A 21 17.90 -3.57 -1.40
N MET A 22 18.10 -2.27 -1.15
CA MET A 22 17.74 -1.67 0.14
C MET A 22 16.21 -1.68 0.29
N PRO A 23 15.66 -2.35 1.33
CA PRO A 23 14.24 -2.24 1.64
C PRO A 23 13.93 -0.77 1.94
N SER A 24 12.90 -0.20 1.30
CA SER A 24 12.34 1.07 1.78
C SER A 24 11.77 0.81 3.19
N PRO A 25 12.09 1.58 4.24
CA PRO A 25 11.54 1.32 5.57
C PRO A 25 10.04 1.58 5.62
N ASP A 26 9.33 0.86 6.49
CA ASP A 26 7.91 1.04 6.73
C ASP A 26 7.73 2.00 7.91
N TYR A 27 7.26 3.20 7.61
CA TYR A 27 7.00 4.24 8.60
C TYR A 27 5.51 4.32 9.00
N SER A 28 4.64 3.47 8.42
CA SER A 28 3.17 3.56 8.59
C SER A 28 2.67 3.21 10.00
N GLY A 29 3.49 2.57 10.83
CA GLY A 29 3.17 2.21 12.22
C GLY A 29 3.91 3.03 13.29
N ILE A 30 4.68 4.05 12.92
CA ILE A 30 5.46 4.84 13.88
C ILE A 30 4.58 5.96 14.48
N PRO A 31 4.52 6.12 15.82
CA PRO A 31 3.79 7.21 16.44
C PRO A 31 4.20 8.57 15.89
N ALA A 32 3.24 9.48 15.67
CA ALA A 32 3.46 10.76 14.99
C ALA A 32 4.64 11.57 15.53
N GLY A 33 4.87 11.58 16.85
CA GLY A 33 6.01 12.27 17.47
C GLY A 33 7.38 11.65 17.14
N GLN A 34 7.46 10.32 17.02
CA GLN A 34 8.68 9.62 16.61
C GLN A 34 8.93 9.79 15.10
N SER A 35 7.87 9.79 14.30
CA SER A 35 7.95 10.05 12.85
C SER A 35 8.50 11.45 12.55
N GLN A 36 8.11 12.46 13.33
CA GLN A 36 8.62 13.83 13.18
C GLN A 36 10.11 13.96 13.54
N GLN A 37 10.58 13.29 14.59
CA GLN A 37 12.00 13.31 14.97
C GLN A 37 12.87 12.60 13.93
N GLY A 38 12.45 11.41 13.47
CA GLY A 38 13.14 10.70 12.39
C GLY A 38 13.21 11.51 11.09
N LEU A 39 12.14 12.24 10.76
CA LEU A 39 12.11 13.12 9.60
C LEU A 39 13.13 14.28 9.71
N ALA A 40 13.28 14.89 10.89
CA ALA A 40 14.25 15.96 11.10
C ALA A 40 15.70 15.49 10.89
N GLU A 41 16.03 14.29 11.40
CA GLU A 41 17.35 13.70 11.20
C GLU A 41 17.61 13.38 9.71
N LEU A 42 16.65 12.74 9.04
CA LEU A 42 16.73 12.44 7.62
C LEU A 42 16.84 13.71 6.76
N THR A 43 16.17 14.79 7.16
CA THR A 43 16.30 16.11 6.51
C THR A 43 17.73 16.63 6.59
N ALA A 44 18.37 16.56 7.76
CA ALA A 44 19.75 17.00 7.93
C ALA A 44 20.73 16.16 7.10
N ARG A 45 20.55 14.83 7.10
CA ARG A 45 21.35 13.89 6.30
C ARG A 45 21.19 14.12 4.80
N TYR A 46 19.97 14.38 4.33
CA TYR A 46 19.71 14.68 2.92
C TYR A 46 20.34 16.01 2.51
N LYS A 47 20.26 17.05 3.35
CA LYS A 47 20.89 18.35 3.09
C LYS A 47 22.42 18.25 2.99
N SER A 48 23.06 17.38 3.78
CA SER A 48 24.52 17.21 3.73
C SER A 48 24.98 16.35 2.56
N ASN A 49 24.17 15.39 2.09
CA ASN A 49 24.48 14.55 0.94
C ASN A 49 23.24 14.18 0.09
N PRO A 50 22.74 15.08 -0.77
CA PRO A 50 21.51 14.85 -1.53
C PRO A 50 21.67 13.83 -2.67
N LYS A 51 22.91 13.45 -3.01
CA LYS A 51 23.19 12.46 -4.07
C LYS A 51 23.18 11.03 -3.56
N ASP A 52 23.20 10.83 -2.25
CA ASP A 52 23.13 9.50 -1.67
C ASP A 52 21.73 8.89 -1.86
N LYS A 53 21.67 7.80 -2.63
CA LYS A 53 20.40 7.15 -2.95
C LYS A 53 19.70 6.58 -1.72
N GLY A 54 20.46 6.04 -0.76
CA GLY A 54 19.90 5.48 0.46
C GLY A 54 19.21 6.55 1.28
N ILE A 55 19.88 7.68 1.50
CA ILE A 55 19.33 8.83 2.23
C ILE A 55 18.10 9.39 1.52
N ALA A 56 18.15 9.56 0.19
CA ALA A 56 17.00 10.05 -0.58
C ALA A 56 15.77 9.13 -0.46
N ILE A 57 15.95 7.81 -0.57
CA ILE A 57 14.85 6.83 -0.43
C ILE A 57 14.25 6.88 0.98
N HIS A 58 15.10 6.87 2.03
CA HIS A 58 14.63 6.87 3.41
C HIS A 58 13.92 8.18 3.75
N TYR A 59 14.46 9.32 3.31
CA TYR A 59 13.86 10.62 3.53
C TYR A 59 12.50 10.76 2.83
N ALA A 60 12.42 10.36 1.56
CA ALA A 60 11.16 10.39 0.82
C ALA A 60 10.11 9.43 1.39
N ALA A 61 10.51 8.24 1.88
CA ALA A 61 9.61 7.33 2.58
C ALA A 61 9.05 7.95 3.88
N ALA A 62 9.89 8.63 4.66
CA ALA A 62 9.44 9.34 5.85
C ALA A 62 8.50 10.50 5.52
N LEU A 63 8.81 11.29 4.47
CA LEU A 63 7.94 12.37 3.97
C LEU A 63 6.56 11.84 3.57
N ARG A 64 6.48 10.73 2.83
CA ARG A 64 5.20 10.07 2.47
C ARG A 64 4.41 9.66 3.70
N ALA A 65 5.07 9.08 4.71
CA ALA A 65 4.40 8.59 5.91
C ALA A 65 3.79 9.72 6.76
N VAL A 66 4.34 10.93 6.69
CA VAL A 66 3.75 12.13 7.33
C VAL A 66 2.84 12.94 6.39
N GLY A 67 2.46 12.38 5.24
CA GLY A 67 1.55 13.01 4.27
C GLY A 67 2.17 14.10 3.39
N GLN A 68 3.51 14.26 3.41
CA GLN A 68 4.23 15.23 2.58
C GLN A 68 4.65 14.61 1.24
N SER A 69 3.69 14.00 0.53
CA SER A 69 3.93 13.27 -0.73
C SER A 69 4.58 14.15 -1.81
N GLN A 70 4.14 15.40 -1.97
CA GLN A 70 4.72 16.32 -2.95
C GLN A 70 6.22 16.58 -2.71
N GLN A 71 6.64 16.71 -1.45
CA GLN A 71 8.07 16.87 -1.12
C GLN A 71 8.85 15.59 -1.37
N ALA A 72 8.25 14.42 -1.07
CA ALA A 72 8.86 13.14 -1.37
C ALA A 72 9.12 12.97 -2.88
N VAL A 73 8.18 13.42 -3.72
CA VAL A 73 8.32 13.47 -5.17
C VAL A 73 9.51 14.36 -5.56
N SER A 74 9.61 15.58 -5.04
CA SER A 74 10.73 16.49 -5.36
C SER A 74 12.10 15.92 -4.98
N VAL A 75 12.21 15.25 -3.82
CA VAL A 75 13.46 14.60 -3.38
C VAL A 75 13.87 13.50 -4.37
N LEU A 76 12.92 12.67 -4.79
CA LEU A 76 13.19 11.53 -5.67
C LEU A 76 13.34 11.93 -7.14
N GLU A 77 12.72 13.02 -7.58
CA GLU A 77 12.93 13.63 -8.89
C GLU A 77 14.38 14.14 -9.06
N ILE A 78 14.96 14.70 -7.99
CA ILE A 78 16.39 15.04 -7.97
C ILE A 78 17.24 13.76 -8.00
N SER A 79 16.87 12.77 -7.18
CA SER A 79 17.67 11.54 -7.04
C SER A 79 17.71 10.71 -8.33
N ILE A 80 16.60 10.61 -9.06
CA ILE A 80 16.55 9.90 -10.35
C ILE A 80 17.40 10.58 -11.43
N GLY A 81 17.60 11.91 -11.35
CA GLY A 81 18.55 12.63 -12.20
C GLY A 81 20.01 12.22 -11.97
N TYR A 82 20.38 11.86 -10.74
CA TYR A 82 21.71 11.33 -10.42
C TYR A 82 21.84 9.82 -10.69
N HIS A 83 20.72 9.09 -10.63
CA HIS A 83 20.66 7.63 -10.74
C HIS A 83 19.63 7.15 -11.76
N PRO A 84 19.74 7.51 -13.05
CA PRO A 84 18.67 7.36 -14.05
C PRO A 84 18.27 5.92 -14.42
N GLN A 85 19.08 4.93 -14.04
CA GLN A 85 18.81 3.50 -14.28
C GLN A 85 18.70 2.68 -12.97
N ASP A 86 18.71 3.36 -11.83
CA ASP A 86 18.61 2.69 -10.53
C ASP A 86 17.15 2.34 -10.23
N VAL A 87 16.89 1.05 -10.08
CA VAL A 87 15.53 0.53 -9.91
C VAL A 87 14.97 0.86 -8.53
N ASP A 88 15.80 0.92 -7.50
CA ASP A 88 15.35 1.25 -6.15
C ASP A 88 14.86 2.70 -6.10
N ILE A 89 15.57 3.61 -6.78
CA ILE A 89 15.14 5.01 -6.94
C ILE A 89 13.88 5.13 -7.77
N ALA A 90 13.80 4.44 -8.92
CA ALA A 90 12.60 4.48 -9.76
C ALA A 90 11.36 3.96 -9.01
N VAL A 91 11.49 2.87 -8.27
CA VAL A 91 10.41 2.29 -7.44
C VAL A 91 10.02 3.24 -6.31
N ALA A 92 10.99 3.83 -5.60
CA ALA A 92 10.70 4.82 -4.57
C ALA A 92 9.99 6.05 -5.15
N TYR A 93 10.42 6.52 -6.33
CA TYR A 93 9.82 7.66 -7.03
C TYR A 93 8.38 7.37 -7.44
N ALA A 94 8.13 6.19 -8.03
CA ALA A 94 6.80 5.73 -8.35
C ALA A 94 5.90 5.65 -7.10
N LYS A 95 6.40 5.12 -5.97
CA LYS A 95 5.65 5.11 -4.70
C LYS A 95 5.28 6.52 -4.22
N ALA A 96 6.17 7.51 -4.39
CA ALA A 96 5.88 8.90 -4.06
C ALA A 96 4.87 9.52 -5.01
N LEU A 97 5.00 9.29 -6.32
CA LEU A 97 4.05 9.76 -7.33
C LEU A 97 2.64 9.18 -7.09
N THR A 98 2.52 7.88 -6.79
CA THR A 98 1.24 7.24 -6.44
C THR A 98 0.64 7.84 -5.17
N ALA A 99 1.44 8.10 -4.14
CA ALA A 99 0.99 8.74 -2.90
C ALA A 99 0.60 10.23 -3.08
N ASP A 100 1.09 10.88 -4.13
CA ASP A 100 0.78 12.27 -4.51
C ASP A 100 -0.40 12.35 -5.50
N GLY A 101 -0.94 11.22 -5.94
CA GLY A 101 -2.01 11.15 -6.95
C GLY A 101 -1.56 11.33 -8.40
N ARG A 102 -0.24 11.37 -8.65
CA ARG A 102 0.37 11.50 -9.98
C ARG A 102 0.51 10.13 -10.66
N PHE A 103 -0.62 9.46 -10.86
CA PHE A 103 -0.68 8.04 -11.24
C PHE A 103 -0.06 7.74 -12.63
N ASP A 104 -0.35 8.55 -13.65
CA ASP A 104 0.18 8.32 -15.01
C ASP A 104 1.71 8.37 -15.05
N GLN A 105 2.31 9.31 -14.32
CA GLN A 105 3.76 9.42 -14.21
C GLN A 105 4.36 8.26 -13.42
N SER A 106 3.67 7.80 -12.36
CA SER A 106 4.08 6.60 -11.63
C SER A 106 4.13 5.39 -12.56
N LEU A 107 3.07 5.16 -13.35
CA LEU A 107 3.01 4.08 -14.33
C LEU A 107 4.12 4.20 -15.38
N GLN A 108 4.37 5.40 -15.92
CA GLN A 108 5.45 5.64 -16.88
C GLN A 108 6.84 5.32 -16.30
N VAL A 109 7.12 5.72 -15.06
CA VAL A 109 8.38 5.41 -14.37
C VAL A 109 8.54 3.90 -14.21
N LEU A 110 7.48 3.19 -13.83
CA LEU A 110 7.50 1.75 -13.64
C LEU A 110 7.69 0.99 -14.95
N ASP A 111 7.01 1.40 -16.02
CA ASP A 111 7.12 0.77 -17.34
C ASP A 111 8.53 0.90 -17.93
N ASN A 112 9.24 1.98 -17.60
CA ASN A 112 10.64 2.16 -18.04
C ASN A 112 11.64 1.29 -17.27
N VAL A 113 11.28 0.79 -16.08
CA VAL A 113 12.23 0.09 -15.18
C VAL A 113 11.93 -1.39 -15.00
N ILE A 114 10.70 -1.82 -15.22
CA ILE A 114 10.29 -3.22 -15.19
C ILE A 114 10.84 -3.91 -16.43
N ARG A 115 11.77 -4.84 -16.21
CA ARG A 115 12.35 -5.69 -17.27
C ARG A 115 11.55 -6.99 -17.38
N PRO A 116 11.01 -7.36 -18.55
CA PRO A 116 10.18 -8.56 -18.70
C PRO A 116 10.88 -9.87 -18.31
N GLU A 117 12.20 -9.95 -18.47
CA GLU A 117 12.95 -11.20 -18.28
C GLU A 117 13.26 -11.48 -16.80
N ALA A 118 13.31 -10.44 -15.97
CA ALA A 118 13.62 -10.52 -14.55
C ALA A 118 13.01 -9.31 -13.81
N PRO A 119 11.67 -9.26 -13.70
CA PRO A 119 11.01 -8.13 -13.06
C PRO A 119 11.32 -8.11 -11.57
N ASP A 120 11.46 -6.89 -11.02
CA ASP A 120 11.42 -6.70 -9.58
C ASP A 120 9.97 -6.79 -9.13
N TRP A 121 9.67 -7.72 -8.22
CA TRP A 121 8.31 -7.90 -7.71
C TRP A 121 7.81 -6.67 -6.95
N ASN A 122 8.69 -5.89 -6.32
CA ASN A 122 8.32 -4.66 -5.62
C ASN A 122 7.86 -3.59 -6.64
N ALA A 123 8.54 -3.49 -7.79
CA ALA A 123 8.07 -2.65 -8.90
C ALA A 123 6.69 -3.09 -9.44
N LEU A 124 6.48 -4.41 -9.60
CA LEU A 124 5.18 -4.96 -9.99
C LEU A 124 4.10 -4.64 -8.94
N LEU A 125 4.41 -4.78 -7.65
CA LEU A 125 3.48 -4.45 -6.57
C LEU A 125 3.05 -2.97 -6.61
N VAL A 126 3.99 -2.05 -6.82
CA VAL A 126 3.68 -0.61 -6.96
C VAL A 126 2.83 -0.34 -8.20
N LYS A 127 3.12 -1.02 -9.32
CA LYS A 127 2.34 -0.89 -10.55
C LYS A 127 0.91 -1.36 -10.35
N GLY A 128 0.72 -2.53 -9.74
CA GLY A 128 -0.61 -3.04 -9.38
C GLY A 128 -1.37 -2.07 -8.47
N ALA A 129 -0.72 -1.56 -7.42
CA ALA A 129 -1.34 -0.60 -6.50
C ALA A 129 -1.74 0.70 -7.21
N THR A 130 -0.93 1.16 -8.15
CA THR A 130 -1.22 2.36 -8.95
C THR A 130 -2.39 2.13 -9.91
N LEU A 131 -2.48 0.93 -10.52
CA LEU A 131 -3.61 0.53 -11.36
C LEU A 131 -4.92 0.45 -10.57
N ASP A 132 -4.88 -0.07 -9.34
CA ASP A 132 -6.04 -0.07 -8.44
C ASP A 132 -6.55 1.35 -8.15
N GLN A 133 -5.64 2.31 -7.92
CA GLN A 133 -6.02 3.71 -7.64
C GLN A 133 -6.71 4.41 -8.83
N VAL A 134 -6.44 3.97 -10.06
CA VAL A 134 -7.10 4.49 -11.26
C VAL A 134 -8.27 3.61 -11.72
N GLY A 135 -8.73 2.66 -10.89
CA GLY A 135 -9.89 1.80 -11.17
C GLY A 135 -9.62 0.69 -12.20
N ARG A 136 -8.36 0.45 -12.58
CA ARG A 136 -7.96 -0.63 -13.50
C ARG A 136 -7.70 -1.94 -12.74
N ASN A 137 -8.67 -2.35 -11.91
CA ASN A 137 -8.49 -3.44 -10.94
C ASN A 137 -8.19 -4.81 -11.58
N GLN A 138 -8.76 -5.12 -12.75
CA GLN A 138 -8.46 -6.37 -13.44
C GLN A 138 -6.99 -6.45 -13.89
N GLU A 139 -6.46 -5.33 -14.40
CA GLU A 139 -5.06 -5.24 -14.78
C GLU A 139 -4.15 -5.28 -13.55
N ALA A 140 -4.54 -4.62 -12.46
CA ALA A 140 -3.82 -4.69 -11.19
C ALA A 140 -3.67 -6.14 -10.70
N ARG A 141 -4.75 -6.93 -10.74
CA ARG A 141 -4.74 -8.35 -10.36
C ARG A 141 -3.83 -9.19 -11.26
N ALA A 142 -3.81 -8.93 -12.57
CA ALA A 142 -2.88 -9.59 -13.47
C ALA A 142 -1.41 -9.26 -13.13
N ILE A 143 -1.13 -8.03 -12.72
CA ILE A 143 0.21 -7.60 -12.28
C ILE A 143 0.58 -8.25 -10.93
N TYR A 144 -0.31 -8.29 -9.95
CA TYR A 144 -0.06 -8.97 -8.68
C TYR A 144 0.16 -10.48 -8.86
N ALA A 145 -0.58 -11.12 -9.78
CA ALA A 145 -0.38 -12.53 -10.11
C ALA A 145 1.03 -12.78 -10.67
N GLN A 146 1.54 -11.86 -11.51
CA GLN A 146 2.94 -11.91 -11.96
C GLN A 146 3.91 -11.74 -10.78
N ALA A 147 3.66 -10.79 -9.88
CA ALA A 147 4.52 -10.57 -8.71
C ALA A 147 4.60 -11.82 -7.80
N LEU A 148 3.49 -12.54 -7.60
CA LEU A 148 3.45 -13.79 -6.85
C LEU A 148 4.29 -14.92 -7.47
N VAL A 149 4.47 -14.94 -8.80
CA VAL A 149 5.37 -15.92 -9.44
C VAL A 149 6.81 -15.72 -8.97
N PHE A 150 7.24 -14.47 -8.77
CA PHE A 150 8.60 -14.14 -8.35
C PHE A 150 8.78 -14.09 -6.82
N ALA A 151 7.70 -13.87 -6.07
CA ALA A 151 7.71 -13.79 -4.60
C ALA A 151 6.46 -14.47 -3.99
N PRO A 152 6.34 -15.80 -4.09
CA PRO A 152 5.11 -16.53 -3.69
C PRO A 152 4.83 -16.51 -2.18
N GLY A 153 5.80 -16.15 -1.34
CA GLY A 153 5.68 -16.10 0.11
C GLY A 153 5.49 -14.69 0.69
N GLU A 154 5.23 -13.70 -0.17
CA GLU A 154 5.19 -12.30 0.23
C GLU A 154 3.75 -11.86 0.57
N ALA A 155 3.52 -11.63 1.87
CA ALA A 155 2.21 -11.27 2.40
C ALA A 155 1.62 -10.00 1.77
N SER A 156 2.47 -9.02 1.44
CA SER A 156 2.02 -7.74 0.88
C SER A 156 1.38 -7.88 -0.50
N ILE A 157 1.82 -8.85 -1.31
CA ILE A 157 1.24 -9.09 -2.64
C ILE A 157 -0.16 -9.71 -2.52
N GLU A 158 -0.32 -10.75 -1.69
CA GLU A 158 -1.64 -11.33 -1.40
C GLU A 158 -2.59 -10.31 -0.77
N ALA A 159 -2.09 -9.47 0.15
CA ALA A 159 -2.92 -8.44 0.77
C ALA A 159 -3.43 -7.41 -0.24
N ASN A 160 -2.56 -6.93 -1.15
CA ASN A 160 -2.97 -6.00 -2.19
C ASN A 160 -3.93 -6.65 -3.21
N MET A 161 -3.72 -7.92 -3.54
CA MET A 161 -4.68 -8.68 -4.36
C MET A 161 -6.05 -8.74 -3.67
N GLY A 162 -6.10 -9.03 -2.37
CA GLY A 162 -7.34 -9.06 -1.60
C GLY A 162 -8.04 -7.69 -1.57
N LEU A 163 -7.29 -6.61 -1.34
CA LEU A 163 -7.83 -5.25 -1.40
C LEU A 163 -8.36 -4.88 -2.80
N SER A 164 -7.69 -5.32 -3.87
CA SER A 164 -8.17 -5.12 -5.24
C SER A 164 -9.51 -5.79 -5.48
N TYR A 165 -9.74 -7.01 -4.98
CA TYR A 165 -11.05 -7.67 -5.01
C TYR A 165 -12.10 -6.93 -4.18
N ALA A 166 -11.72 -6.36 -3.02
CA ALA A 166 -12.64 -5.58 -2.21
C ALA A 166 -13.11 -4.29 -2.91
N MET A 167 -12.25 -3.64 -3.70
CA MET A 167 -12.60 -2.44 -4.47
C MET A 167 -13.72 -2.67 -5.49
N THR A 168 -13.88 -3.90 -5.97
CA THR A 168 -14.98 -4.30 -6.88
C THR A 168 -16.10 -5.07 -6.16
N ASN A 169 -16.15 -4.99 -4.83
CA ASN A 169 -17.14 -5.64 -3.97
C ASN A 169 -17.12 -7.18 -4.03
N GLU A 170 -16.02 -7.79 -4.48
CA GLU A 170 -15.82 -9.25 -4.51
C GLU A 170 -15.29 -9.74 -3.15
N LEU A 171 -16.04 -9.47 -2.07
CA LEU A 171 -15.62 -9.66 -0.68
C LEU A 171 -15.17 -11.09 -0.32
N PRO A 172 -15.79 -12.17 -0.82
CA PRO A 172 -15.32 -13.54 -0.53
C PRO A 172 -13.92 -13.82 -1.11
N ALA A 173 -13.63 -13.33 -2.32
CA ALA A 173 -12.30 -13.46 -2.93
C ALA A 173 -11.28 -12.61 -2.16
N ALA A 174 -11.66 -11.38 -1.78
CA ALA A 174 -10.83 -10.50 -0.97
C ALA A 174 -10.38 -11.17 0.34
N GLU A 175 -11.31 -11.80 1.05
CA GLU A 175 -11.00 -12.54 2.27
C GLU A 175 -10.07 -13.71 2.03
N GLN A 176 -10.30 -14.50 0.97
CA GLN A 176 -9.46 -15.67 0.68
C GLN A 176 -7.98 -15.27 0.53
N HIS A 177 -7.72 -14.17 -0.19
CA HIS A 177 -6.38 -13.59 -0.34
C HIS A 177 -5.83 -13.06 0.99
N LEU A 178 -6.62 -12.29 1.75
CA LEU A 178 -6.17 -11.75 3.04
C LEU A 178 -5.90 -12.86 4.08
N ARG A 179 -6.66 -13.95 4.08
CA ARG A 179 -6.40 -15.12 4.93
C ARG A 179 -5.09 -15.82 4.55
N ARG A 180 -4.75 -15.90 3.26
CA ARG A 180 -3.42 -16.36 2.85
C ARG A 180 -2.34 -15.41 3.36
N ALA A 181 -2.52 -14.11 3.14
CA ALA A 181 -1.55 -13.08 3.53
C ALA A 181 -1.22 -13.11 5.03
N VAL A 182 -2.20 -13.29 5.93
CA VAL A 182 -1.95 -13.33 7.38
C VAL A 182 -1.14 -14.56 7.85
N GLN A 183 -1.08 -15.62 7.03
CA GLN A 183 -0.27 -16.82 7.31
C GLN A 183 1.14 -16.73 6.73
N MET A 184 1.43 -15.71 5.92
CA MET A 184 2.70 -15.54 5.24
C MET A 184 3.73 -14.78 6.09
N ARG A 185 5.00 -14.99 5.78
CA ARG A 185 6.09 -14.20 6.35
C ARG A 185 5.90 -12.74 5.94
N GLY A 186 6.07 -11.82 6.89
CA GLY A 186 5.85 -10.39 6.65
C GLY A 186 4.41 -9.91 6.88
N ALA A 187 3.51 -10.77 7.38
CA ALA A 187 2.16 -10.38 7.77
C ALA A 187 2.16 -9.30 8.88
N THR A 188 1.76 -8.07 8.52
CA THR A 188 1.69 -6.94 9.45
C THR A 188 0.33 -6.85 10.16
N SER A 189 0.24 -6.03 11.21
CA SER A 189 -1.04 -5.73 11.85
C SER A 189 -2.02 -5.08 10.87
N GLN A 190 -1.54 -4.27 9.93
CA GLN A 190 -2.38 -3.68 8.88
C GLN A 190 -3.07 -4.76 8.03
N ILE A 191 -2.38 -5.83 7.65
CA ILE A 191 -2.97 -6.93 6.88
C ILE A 191 -4.07 -7.64 7.69
N ARG A 192 -3.86 -7.86 8.99
CA ARG A 192 -4.88 -8.45 9.88
C ARG A 192 -6.09 -7.52 10.07
N GLN A 193 -5.86 -6.22 10.17
CA GLN A 193 -6.92 -5.22 10.25
C GLN A 193 -7.72 -5.12 8.95
N ASN A 194 -7.06 -5.25 7.79
CA ASN A 194 -7.74 -5.35 6.49
C ASN A 194 -8.62 -6.62 6.43
N LEU A 195 -8.12 -7.76 6.92
CA LEU A 195 -8.93 -8.98 7.02
C LEU A 195 -10.17 -8.77 7.90
N ALA A 196 -10.00 -8.16 9.09
CA ALA A 196 -11.13 -7.84 9.97
C ALA A 196 -12.17 -6.96 9.27
N LEU A 197 -11.74 -5.92 8.56
CA LEU A 197 -12.62 -5.04 7.80
C LEU A 197 -13.41 -5.82 6.74
N ILE A 198 -12.75 -6.64 5.92
CA ILE A 198 -13.42 -7.43 4.87
C ILE A 198 -14.40 -8.44 5.47
N VAL A 199 -14.03 -9.14 6.55
CA VAL A 199 -14.94 -10.06 7.26
C VAL A 199 -16.15 -9.30 7.81
N GLY A 200 -15.94 -8.10 8.35
CA GLY A 200 -16.99 -7.22 8.85
C GLY A 200 -17.93 -6.71 7.77
N LEU A 201 -17.41 -6.34 6.59
CA LEU A 201 -18.21 -5.96 5.42
C LEU A 201 -19.03 -7.13 4.85
N GLN A 202 -18.73 -8.36 5.21
CA GLN A 202 -19.59 -9.52 4.92
C GLN A 202 -20.64 -9.78 6.02
N GLY A 203 -20.77 -8.89 7.01
CA GLY A 203 -21.73 -9.00 8.11
C GLY A 203 -21.30 -9.92 9.26
N ARG A 204 -20.09 -10.51 9.21
CA ARG A 204 -19.58 -11.39 10.27
C ARG A 204 -18.92 -10.58 11.40
N PHE A 205 -19.74 -9.86 12.15
CA PHE A 205 -19.29 -8.91 13.16
C PHE A 205 -18.54 -9.53 14.34
N GLU A 206 -18.93 -10.73 14.79
CA GLU A 206 -18.25 -11.41 15.90
C GLU A 206 -16.81 -11.79 15.53
N GLU A 207 -16.61 -12.33 14.33
CA GLU A 207 -15.29 -12.67 13.83
C GLU A 207 -14.44 -11.41 13.57
N CYS A 208 -15.02 -10.39 12.93
CA CYS A 208 -14.39 -9.08 12.73
C CYS A 208 -13.88 -8.48 14.05
N ARG A 209 -14.74 -8.47 15.09
CA ARG A 209 -14.39 -7.99 16.44
C ARG A 209 -13.26 -8.81 17.05
N ALA A 210 -13.32 -10.15 16.95
CA ALA A 210 -12.29 -11.02 17.49
C ALA A 210 -10.91 -10.75 16.85
N ILE A 211 -10.87 -10.54 15.53
CA ILE A 211 -9.62 -10.21 14.83
C ILE A 211 -9.07 -8.85 15.30
N TYR A 212 -9.90 -7.82 15.42
CA TYR A 212 -9.44 -6.53 15.96
C TYR A 212 -8.96 -6.61 17.41
N ALA A 213 -9.70 -7.32 18.27
CA ALA A 213 -9.40 -7.43 19.69
C ALA A 213 -8.12 -8.24 20.00
N ALA A 214 -7.60 -8.99 19.03
CA ALA A 214 -6.34 -9.71 19.18
C ALA A 214 -5.12 -8.78 19.30
N GLU A 215 -5.20 -7.54 18.79
CA GLU A 215 -4.04 -6.64 18.72
C GLU A 215 -4.33 -5.19 19.14
N LEU A 216 -5.60 -4.79 19.19
CA LEU A 216 -5.99 -3.41 19.42
C LEU A 216 -6.60 -3.20 20.82
N PRO A 217 -6.37 -2.04 21.45
CA PRO A 217 -7.06 -1.67 22.69
C PRO A 217 -8.59 -1.63 22.50
N PRO A 218 -9.40 -1.92 23.54
CA PRO A 218 -10.85 -1.96 23.43
C PRO A 218 -11.50 -0.72 22.79
N ALA A 219 -10.99 0.47 23.11
CA ALA A 219 -11.49 1.72 22.51
C ALA A 219 -11.32 1.77 20.99
N GLN A 220 -10.19 1.28 20.47
CA GLN A 220 -9.93 1.24 19.03
C GLN A 220 -10.75 0.14 18.36
N VAL A 221 -10.98 -0.99 19.04
CA VAL A 221 -11.88 -2.05 18.55
C VAL A 221 -13.29 -1.48 18.35
N GLU A 222 -13.85 -0.78 19.35
CA GLU A 222 -15.19 -0.19 19.20
C GLU A 222 -15.25 0.86 18.10
N SER A 223 -14.22 1.71 17.96
CA SER A 223 -14.13 2.69 16.88
C SER A 223 -14.14 2.01 15.51
N ASN A 224 -13.33 0.97 15.31
CA ASN A 224 -13.26 0.22 14.07
C ASN A 224 -14.59 -0.50 13.78
N MET A 225 -15.23 -1.11 14.79
CA MET A 225 -16.53 -1.76 14.63
C MET A 225 -17.65 -0.78 14.24
N ALA A 226 -17.64 0.42 14.81
CA ALA A 226 -18.57 1.48 14.44
C ALA A 226 -18.37 1.93 12.98
N TYR A 227 -17.11 2.06 12.54
CA TYR A 227 -16.77 2.37 11.16
C TYR A 227 -17.28 1.30 10.18
N VAL A 228 -17.05 0.01 10.47
CA VAL A 228 -17.56 -1.11 9.64
C VAL A 228 -19.08 -1.06 9.47
N ARG A 229 -19.83 -0.84 10.58
CA ARG A 229 -21.29 -0.73 10.54
C ARG A 229 -21.77 0.47 9.72
N ALA A 230 -21.05 1.59 9.78
CA ALA A 230 -21.36 2.77 9.00
C ALA A 230 -21.20 2.53 7.50
N LEU A 231 -20.15 1.81 7.08
CA LEU A 231 -19.93 1.44 5.67
C LEU A 231 -21.09 0.61 5.11
N LEU A 232 -21.53 -0.42 5.84
CA LEU A 232 -22.66 -1.27 5.41
C LEU A 232 -23.98 -0.50 5.31
N THR A 233 -24.22 0.41 6.25
CA THR A 233 -25.44 1.25 6.22
C THR A 233 -25.45 2.22 5.04
N GLN A 234 -24.27 2.67 4.59
CA GLN A 234 -24.16 3.44 3.35
C GLN A 234 -24.39 2.56 2.13
N GLN A 235 -23.73 1.41 2.05
CA GLN A 235 -23.86 0.47 0.93
C GLN A 235 -25.32 0.05 0.69
N ASN A 236 -26.02 -0.38 1.74
CA ASN A 236 -27.43 -0.77 1.66
C ASN A 236 -28.35 0.34 1.13
N ARG A 237 -28.04 1.61 1.42
CA ARG A 237 -28.83 2.75 0.92
C ARG A 237 -28.64 2.96 -0.58
N TRP A 238 -27.44 2.73 -1.11
CA TRP A 238 -27.15 2.89 -2.52
C TRP A 238 -27.75 1.75 -3.34
N ASP A 239 -27.68 0.51 -2.84
CA ASP A 239 -28.29 -0.65 -3.49
C ASP A 239 -29.81 -0.47 -3.66
N MET A 240 -30.48 0.16 -2.69
CA MET A 240 -31.91 0.50 -2.77
C MET A 240 -32.23 1.56 -3.83
N ILE A 241 -31.31 2.48 -4.13
CA ILE A 241 -31.49 3.52 -5.15
C ILE A 241 -31.26 2.95 -6.55
N GLU A 242 -30.31 2.04 -6.73
CA GLU A 242 -30.05 1.40 -8.04
C GLU A 242 -31.16 0.42 -8.47
N GLN A 243 -32.01 -0.03 -7.54
CA GLN A 243 -33.09 -0.99 -7.78
C GLN A 243 -34.50 -0.38 -7.87
N GLY A 244 -34.67 0.93 -7.65
CA GLY A 244 -35.96 1.65 -7.68
C GLY A 244 -36.13 2.52 -8.91
#